data_AF-A0A1J3ZXJ7-F1
#
_entry.id   AF-A0A1J3ZXJ7-F1
#
_cell.length_a   1.000
_cell.length_b   1.000
_cell.length_c   1.000
_cell.angle_alpha   90.00
_cell.angle_beta   90.00
_cell.angle_gamma   90.00
#
_symmetry.space_group_name_H-M   'P 1'
#
loop_
_entity.id
_entity.type
_entity.pdbx_description
1 polymer ?
#
loop_
_entity_poly.entity_id
_entity_poly.type
_entity_poly.pdbx_seq_one_letter_code
_entity_poly.pdbx_strand_id
1 'polypeptide(L)'
;MKEAQQYNNHISIEDSSKLIIRGKEEEIRYIFNHNKIYKNINHKGNITLLNNVVSSKIIKTNNKTIKIELKIGDTNNTKDKTIIL
;
A
#
# COMPACT_ATOMS: atom_id res chain seq x y z
N MET A 1 -11.41 -13.78 -27.31
CA MET A 1 -10.16 -13.18 -26.81
C MET A 1 -10.53 -12.28 -25.65
N LYS A 2 -9.96 -12.46 -24.45
CA LYS A 2 -10.25 -11.58 -23.30
C LYS A 2 -9.43 -10.31 -23.48
N GLU A 3 -10.08 -9.22 -23.86
CA GLU A 3 -9.48 -7.89 -23.82
C GLU A 3 -9.00 -7.60 -22.40
N ALA A 4 -7.76 -7.12 -22.27
CA ALA A 4 -7.26 -6.59 -21.02
C ALA A 4 -8.10 -5.36 -20.68
N GLN A 5 -9.06 -5.52 -19.76
CA GLN A 5 -9.82 -4.40 -19.21
C GLN A 5 -8.83 -3.38 -18.66
N GLN A 6 -8.80 -2.20 -19.28
CA GLN A 6 -8.06 -1.07 -18.75
C GLN A 6 -8.79 -0.63 -17.47
N TYR A 7 -8.31 -1.11 -16.33
CA TYR A 7 -8.82 -0.73 -15.03
C TYR A 7 -8.55 0.76 -14.83
N ASN A 8 -9.58 1.60 -14.98
CA ASN A 8 -9.55 3.02 -14.61
C ASN A 8 -9.53 3.15 -13.08
N ASN A 9 -8.50 2.61 -12.45
CA ASN A 9 -8.33 2.67 -11.01
C ASN A 9 -7.72 4.02 -10.65
N HIS A 10 -8.43 4.78 -9.81
CA HIS A 10 -7.89 6.02 -9.26
C HIS A 10 -7.07 5.71 -8.02
N ILE A 11 -5.79 6.05 -8.05
CA ILE A 11 -4.90 5.87 -6.90
C ILE A 11 -4.77 7.20 -6.15
N SER A 12 -4.99 7.14 -4.84
CA SER A 12 -4.87 8.29 -3.94
C SER A 12 -4.12 7.92 -2.67
N ILE A 13 -3.43 8.90 -2.12
CA ILE A 13 -2.74 8.81 -0.82
C ILE A 13 -3.57 9.69 0.12
N GLU A 14 -4.19 9.08 1.13
CA GLU A 14 -4.98 9.84 2.12
C GLU A 14 -4.04 10.57 3.09
N ASP A 15 -3.00 9.86 3.53
CA ASP A 15 -1.93 10.36 4.38
C ASP A 15 -0.64 9.53 4.14
N SER A 16 0.42 9.80 4.90
CA SER A 16 1.70 9.09 4.76
C SER A 16 1.64 7.57 5.06
N SER A 17 0.54 7.07 5.61
CA SER A 17 0.36 5.69 6.09
C SER A 17 -0.84 4.96 5.46
N LYS A 18 -1.46 5.53 4.42
CA LYS A 18 -2.60 4.90 3.74
C LYS A 18 -2.60 5.15 2.23
N LEU A 19 -2.51 4.05 1.48
CA LEU A 19 -2.68 4.02 0.03
C LEU A 19 -4.06 3.47 -0.32
N ILE A 20 -4.80 4.19 -1.16
CA ILE A 20 -6.15 3.83 -1.59
C ILE A 20 -6.17 3.67 -3.11
N ILE A 21 -6.69 2.53 -3.56
CA ILE A 21 -6.95 2.24 -4.97
C ILE A 21 -8.47 2.09 -5.13
N ARG A 22 -9.10 3.01 -5.86
CA ARG A 22 -10.54 3.00 -6.15
C ARG A 22 -10.78 2.52 -7.56
N GLY A 23 -11.38 1.35 -7.70
CA GLY A 23 -11.96 0.87 -8.94
C GLY A 23 -13.45 1.22 -9.05
N LYS A 24 -14.13 0.66 -10.05
CA LYS A 24 -15.59 0.87 -10.24
C LYS A 24 -16.42 0.18 -9.16
N GLU A 25 -16.00 -0.99 -8.70
CA GLU A 25 -16.78 -1.86 -7.81
C GLU A 25 -16.15 -2.01 -6.42
N GLU A 26 -14.87 -1.68 -6.29
CA GLU A 26 -14.14 -1.87 -5.05
C GLU A 26 -13.18 -0.73 -4.73
N GLU A 27 -13.06 -0.45 -3.43
CA GLU A 27 -11.98 0.32 -2.84
C GLU A 27 -11.03 -0.64 -2.10
N ILE A 28 -9.79 -0.72 -2.57
CA ILE A 28 -8.72 -1.42 -1.89
C ILE A 28 -7.92 -0.41 -1.08
N ARG A 29 -7.65 -0.73 0.19
CA ARG A 29 -6.80 0.09 1.04
C ARG A 29 -5.65 -0.71 1.60
N TYR A 30 -4.45 -0.16 1.46
CA TYR A 30 -3.26 -0.61 2.16
C TYR A 30 -2.98 0.37 3.29
N ILE A 31 -3.04 -0.13 4.52
CA ILE A 31 -2.87 0.67 5.73
C ILE A 31 -1.62 0.21 6.45
N PHE A 32 -0.77 1.18 6.78
CA PHE A 32 0.52 0.99 7.43
C PHE A 32 0.38 1.45 8.88
N ASN A 33 0.20 0.52 9.82
CA ASN A 33 -0.10 0.86 11.20
C ASN A 33 0.29 -0.30 12.14
N HIS A 34 0.62 -0.01 13.40
CA HIS A 34 0.91 -1.00 14.44
C HIS A 34 1.94 -2.06 14.02
N ASN A 35 3.09 -1.64 13.48
CA ASN A 35 4.16 -2.52 13.02
C ASN A 35 3.77 -3.51 11.93
N LYS A 36 2.73 -3.22 11.14
CA LYS A 36 2.27 -4.07 10.05
C LYS A 36 1.69 -3.28 8.89
N ILE A 37 1.61 -3.96 7.75
CA ILE A 37 0.82 -3.54 6.59
C ILE A 37 -0.34 -4.50 6.48
N TYR A 38 -1.55 -3.97 6.39
CA TYR A 38 -2.74 -4.77 6.13
C TYR A 38 -3.57 -4.18 4.99
N LYS A 39 -4.32 -5.08 4.35
CA LYS A 39 -5.25 -4.77 3.28
C LYS A 39 -6.68 -4.90 3.80
N ASN A 40 -7.54 -3.96 3.40
CA ASN A 40 -8.99 -4.17 3.41
C ASN A 40 -9.57 -3.94 2.01
N ILE A 41 -10.76 -4.49 1.79
CA ILE A 41 -11.54 -4.32 0.57
C ILE A 41 -12.91 -3.78 1.00
N ASN A 42 -13.34 -2.65 0.44
CA ASN A 42 -14.61 -2.01 0.77
C ASN A 42 -14.82 -1.83 2.28
N HIS A 43 -13.74 -1.43 2.97
CA HIS A 43 -13.70 -1.24 4.42
C HIS A 43 -13.94 -2.49 5.27
N LYS A 44 -13.99 -3.67 4.66
CA LYS A 44 -14.24 -4.95 5.32
C LYS A 44 -13.02 -5.86 5.24
N GLY A 45 -12.86 -6.66 6.29
CA GLY A 45 -11.75 -7.59 6.46
C GLY A 45 -10.42 -6.87 6.72
N ASN A 46 -9.53 -7.51 7.47
CA ASN A 46 -8.15 -7.07 7.64
C ASN A 46 -7.25 -8.26 7.32
N ILE A 47 -6.63 -8.24 6.14
CA ILE A 47 -5.63 -9.25 5.76
C ILE A 47 -4.26 -8.63 6.01
N THR A 48 -3.54 -9.11 7.02
CA THR A 48 -2.16 -8.70 7.24
C THR A 48 -1.29 -9.22 6.08
N LEU A 49 -0.62 -8.30 5.39
CA LEU A 49 0.27 -8.61 4.29
C LEU A 49 1.73 -8.71 4.75
N LEU A 50 2.11 -7.91 5.74
CA LEU A 50 3.48 -7.86 6.25
C LEU A 50 3.49 -7.48 7.73
N ASN A 51 4.25 -8.23 8.54
CA ASN A 51 4.52 -7.92 9.94
C ASN A 51 5.91 -7.28 10.09
N ASN A 52 6.20 -6.81 11.30
CA ASN A 52 7.47 -6.22 11.72
C ASN A 52 7.89 -5.03 10.83
N VAL A 53 6.93 -4.18 10.48
CA VAL A 53 7.15 -2.95 9.70
C VAL A 53 7.43 -1.81 10.67
N VAL A 54 8.70 -1.54 10.93
CA VAL A 54 9.17 -0.52 11.88
C VAL A 54 8.75 0.88 11.43
N SER A 55 8.86 1.17 10.14
CA SER A 55 8.40 2.44 9.57
C SER A 55 8.02 2.29 8.11
N SER A 56 7.12 3.17 7.65
CA SER A 56 6.71 3.25 6.26
C SER A 56 6.54 4.70 5.83
N LYS A 57 6.85 4.99 4.56
CA LYS A 57 6.58 6.28 3.94
C LYS A 57 6.09 6.07 2.52
N ILE A 58 4.92 6.63 2.22
CA ILE A 58 4.37 6.66 0.86
C ILE A 58 4.73 7.99 0.22
N ILE A 59 5.35 7.95 -0.96
CA ILE A 59 5.82 9.11 -1.70
C ILE A 59 5.25 9.04 -3.11
N LYS A 60 4.46 10.05 -3.48
CA LYS A 60 4.06 10.26 -4.87
C LYS A 60 5.22 10.90 -5.60
N THR A 61 5.84 10.19 -6.55
CA THR A 61 7.01 10.71 -7.26
C THR A 61 6.61 11.50 -8.50
N ASN A 62 5.54 11.10 -9.19
CA ASN A 62 4.90 11.84 -10.28
C ASN A 62 3.40 11.44 -10.37
N ASN A 63 2.69 11.84 -11.42
CA ASN A 63 1.25 11.54 -11.58
C ASN A 63 0.95 10.05 -11.82
N LYS A 64 1.95 9.19 -12.04
CA LYS A 64 1.78 7.78 -12.43
C LYS A 64 2.49 6.78 -11.52
N THR A 65 3.45 7.23 -10.71
CA THR A 65 4.31 6.34 -9.92
C THR A 65 4.22 6.64 -8.45
N ILE A 66 4.14 5.57 -7.65
CA ILE A 66 4.14 5.64 -6.20
C ILE A 66 5.34 4.85 -5.68
N LYS A 67 6.16 5.53 -4.87
CA LYS A 67 7.26 4.91 -4.15
C LYS A 67 6.82 4.67 -2.70
N ILE A 68 7.06 3.47 -2.21
CA ILE A 68 6.82 3.11 -0.81
C ILE A 68 8.17 2.70 -0.21
N GLU A 69 8.61 3.44 0.78
CA GLU A 69 9.83 3.14 1.55
C GLU A 69 9.43 2.46 2.84
N LEU A 70 10.04 1.32 3.13
CA LEU A 70 9.77 0.48 4.28
C LEU A 70 11.05 0.19 5.04
N LYS A 71 10.97 0.25 6.37
CA LYS A 71 11.93 -0.39 7.26
C LYS A 71 11.25 -1.58 7.91
N ILE A 72 11.84 -2.76 7.73
CA ILE A 72 11.28 -4.04 8.19
C ILE A 72 12.29 -4.83 9.00
N GLY A 73 11.81 -5.56 10.01
CA GLY A 73 12.62 -6.37 10.90
C GLY A 73 12.40 -6.02 12.36
N ASP A 74 13.29 -6.49 13.22
CA ASP A 74 13.22 -6.29 14.67
C ASP A 74 14.14 -5.15 15.11
N THR A 75 13.96 -4.67 16.35
CA THR A 75 14.65 -3.49 16.92
C THR A 75 16.17 -3.48 16.67
N ASN A 76 16.80 -4.65 16.62
CA ASN A 76 18.25 -4.81 16.47
C ASN A 76 18.70 -5.27 15.07
N ASN A 77 17.77 -5.61 14.18
CA ASN A 77 18.08 -6.07 12.82
C ASN A 77 16.99 -5.62 11.85
N THR A 78 17.20 -4.45 11.26
CA THR A 78 16.28 -3.85 10.30
C THR A 78 16.88 -3.83 8.90
N LYS A 79 16.01 -3.90 7.90
CA LYS A 79 16.37 -3.78 6.49
C LYS A 79 15.46 -2.76 5.84
N ASP A 80 16.05 -1.93 5.00
CA ASP A 80 15.32 -0.99 4.16
C ASP A 80 14.86 -1.67 2.87
N LYS A 81 13.62 -1.42 2.47
CA LYS A 81 13.03 -1.93 1.24
C LYS A 81 12.25 -0.83 0.54
N THR A 82 12.45 -0.72 -0.76
CA THR A 82 11.69 0.19 -1.62
C THR A 82 10.79 -0.61 -2.54
N ILE A 83 9.52 -0.22 -2.63
CA ILE A 83 8.56 -0.74 -3.59
C ILE A 83 8.17 0.41 -4.53
N ILE A 84 8.13 0.13 -5.83
CA ILE A 84 7.72 1.07 -6.86
C ILE A 84 6.48 0.47 -7.54
N LEU A 85 5.40 1.25 -7.59
CA LEU A 85 4.13 0.94 -8.21
C LEU A 85 3.85 1.91 -9.35
#